data_AF-A0A093Z455-F1
#
_entry.id   AF-A0A093Z455-F1
#
_cell.length_a   1.000
_cell.length_b   1.000
_cell.length_c   1.000
_cell.angle_alpha   90.00
_cell.angle_beta   90.00
_cell.angle_gamma   90.00
#
_symmetry.space_group_name_H-M   'P 1'
#
loop_
_entity.id
_entity.type
_entity.pdbx_description
1 polymer ?
#
loop_
_entity_poly.entity_id
_entity_poly.type
_entity_poly.pdbx_seq_one_letter_code
_entity_poly.pdbx_strand_id
1 'polypeptide(L)'
;MADPEKYWPGGIPSHVRCHDNPIDDDTAEEEVKGWQLFLEENATPLDSGSQEQTPTVTRRRQLVEEWATMSQDTRDSYQERAPLRASCGWFPAELAANEKNHHPDAECSLIIPEPISPRNWALWTKIRILLYNHDGEEHGTLWGGSGDTTTTICRHNPAGPNPVTIDGYNFWSYVEAAIFENMAMTSTGTVIFHCWYSAFFADQETLDTGLLVLCEFENNGSISSSGRICPVFTKDINNFMVGLGKPAHSLIEGDMWISGEEAPPGDMERPILEILSTLAESGFFDPNGRGAELWREDIMSYAPGYLEMEEAGCGMVVDYDHDNFME
;
A
#
# COMPACT_ATOMS: atom_id res chain seq x y z
N MET A 1 13.43 7.31 -17.14
CA MET A 1 12.14 7.62 -17.79
C MET A 1 11.08 6.85 -17.04
N ALA A 2 9.94 7.46 -16.69
CA ALA A 2 8.88 6.76 -15.96
C ALA A 2 8.38 5.56 -16.77
N ASP A 3 8.09 4.43 -16.12
CA ASP A 3 7.47 3.26 -16.75
C ASP A 3 6.05 3.65 -17.19
N PRO A 4 5.76 3.74 -18.51
CA PRO A 4 4.46 4.20 -19.00
C PRO A 4 3.32 3.21 -18.71
N GLU A 5 3.62 1.95 -18.38
CA GLU A 5 2.60 0.97 -17.99
C GLU A 5 2.07 1.23 -16.57
N LYS A 6 2.87 1.87 -15.71
CA LYS A 6 2.52 2.14 -14.30
C LYS A 6 2.22 3.61 -14.05
N TYR A 7 3.05 4.49 -14.59
CA TYR A 7 3.01 5.92 -14.29
C TYR A 7 2.35 6.74 -15.39
N TRP A 8 1.54 7.70 -14.98
CA TRP A 8 0.93 8.69 -15.85
C TRP A 8 2.02 9.55 -16.50
N PRO A 9 2.04 9.70 -17.83
CA PRO A 9 3.02 10.55 -18.50
C PRO A 9 2.89 12.01 -18.04
N GLY A 10 3.92 12.54 -17.37
CA GLY A 10 3.91 13.90 -16.82
C GLY A 10 3.23 14.05 -15.45
N GLY A 11 2.88 12.92 -14.81
CA GLY A 11 2.11 12.91 -13.56
C GLY A 11 0.60 13.00 -13.81
N ILE A 12 -0.18 12.69 -12.78
CA ILE A 12 -1.63 12.73 -12.85
C ILE A 12 -2.10 14.18 -13.02
N PRO A 13 -2.98 14.48 -14.00
CA PRO A 13 -3.48 15.84 -14.21
C PRO A 13 -4.22 16.40 -13.00
N SER A 14 -4.02 17.68 -12.67
CA SER A 14 -4.58 18.31 -11.47
C SER A 14 -6.11 18.39 -11.39
N HIS A 15 -6.80 18.18 -12.53
CA HIS A 15 -8.26 18.15 -12.58
C HIS A 15 -8.82 16.75 -12.23
N VAL A 16 -7.99 15.70 -12.27
CA VAL A 16 -8.31 14.38 -11.73
C VAL A 16 -8.04 14.46 -10.23
N ARG A 17 -9.10 14.37 -9.42
CA ARG A 17 -9.03 14.49 -7.96
C ARG A 17 -9.96 13.49 -7.30
N CYS A 18 -9.61 13.07 -6.09
CA CYS A 18 -10.51 12.31 -5.23
C CYS A 18 -11.79 13.11 -4.93
N HIS A 19 -12.86 12.39 -4.59
CA HIS A 19 -14.08 13.01 -4.10
C HIS A 19 -13.82 13.73 -2.76
N ASP A 20 -14.55 14.81 -2.50
CA ASP A 20 -14.25 15.68 -1.36
C ASP A 20 -14.60 15.01 -0.01
N ASN A 21 -15.60 14.13 0.02
CA ASN A 21 -16.01 13.38 1.21
C ASN A 21 -16.18 11.90 0.88
N PRO A 22 -16.12 10.99 1.87
CA PRO A 22 -16.53 9.60 1.68
C PRO A 22 -18.00 9.51 1.25
N ILE A 23 -18.32 8.52 0.42
CA ILE A 23 -19.66 8.22 -0.07
C ILE A 23 -20.22 7.04 0.70
N ASP A 24 -21.50 7.07 1.07
CA ASP A 24 -22.14 5.93 1.72
C ASP A 24 -22.26 4.76 0.72
N ASP A 25 -21.88 3.57 1.15
CA ASP A 25 -21.89 2.34 0.35
C ASP A 25 -23.27 2.08 -0.29
N ASP A 26 -24.36 2.39 0.41
CA ASP A 26 -25.73 2.21 -0.10
C ASP A 26 -26.04 3.14 -1.29
N THR A 27 -25.25 4.20 -1.46
CA THR A 27 -25.41 5.21 -2.52
C THR A 27 -24.29 5.19 -3.56
N ALA A 28 -23.20 4.47 -3.31
CA ALA A 28 -22.02 4.46 -4.16
C ALA A 28 -22.32 3.93 -5.58
N GLU A 29 -23.14 2.88 -5.71
CA GLU A 29 -23.56 2.34 -7.00
C GLU A 29 -24.36 3.35 -7.83
N GLU A 30 -25.24 4.10 -7.16
CA GLU A 30 -26.01 5.17 -7.79
C GLU A 30 -25.05 6.28 -8.22
N GLU A 31 -24.06 6.65 -7.41
CA GLU A 31 -23.14 7.75 -7.76
C GLU A 31 -22.24 7.46 -8.98
N VAL A 32 -21.91 6.19 -9.25
CA VAL A 32 -20.96 5.82 -10.33
C VAL A 32 -21.61 5.27 -11.61
N LYS A 33 -22.93 5.03 -11.63
CA LYS A 33 -23.56 4.37 -12.80
C LYS A 33 -23.39 5.16 -14.11
N GLY A 34 -23.36 6.49 -14.06
CA GLY A 34 -23.11 7.33 -15.23
C GLY A 34 -21.73 7.09 -15.82
N TRP A 35 -20.71 7.00 -14.96
CA TRP A 35 -19.34 6.64 -15.33
C TRP A 35 -19.27 5.25 -15.98
N GLN A 36 -19.95 4.27 -15.39
CA GLN A 36 -19.99 2.91 -15.93
C GLN A 36 -20.60 2.87 -17.34
N LEU A 37 -21.70 3.58 -17.57
CA LEU A 37 -22.29 3.68 -18.90
C LEU A 37 -21.36 4.40 -19.89
N PHE A 38 -20.67 5.46 -19.43
CA PHE A 38 -19.68 6.15 -20.24
C PHE A 38 -18.54 5.22 -20.67
N LEU A 39 -18.01 4.39 -19.76
CA LEU A 39 -17.02 3.38 -20.09
C LEU A 39 -17.52 2.40 -21.14
N GLU A 40 -18.74 1.88 -20.98
CA GLU A 40 -19.35 0.92 -21.92
C GLU A 40 -19.42 1.47 -23.35
N GLU A 41 -19.80 2.74 -23.50
CA GLU A 41 -19.96 3.37 -24.81
C GLU A 41 -18.64 3.84 -25.43
N ASN A 42 -17.60 4.04 -24.62
CA ASN A 42 -16.34 4.65 -25.05
C ASN A 42 -15.12 3.73 -24.87
N ALA A 43 -15.31 2.46 -24.50
CA ALA A 43 -14.21 1.51 -24.28
C ALA A 43 -13.28 1.39 -25.50
N THR A 44 -13.84 1.35 -26.71
CA THR A 44 -13.09 1.30 -27.97
C THR A 44 -13.06 2.67 -28.66
N PRO A 45 -11.89 3.10 -29.18
CA PRO A 45 -11.81 4.36 -29.95
C PRO A 45 -12.68 4.32 -31.20
N LEU A 46 -13.43 5.39 -31.47
CA LEU A 46 -14.35 5.50 -32.61
C LEU A 46 -13.64 5.52 -33.99
N ASP A 47 -12.35 5.88 -34.04
CA ASP A 47 -11.57 6.05 -35.27
C ASP A 47 -10.36 5.08 -35.36
N SER A 48 -10.62 3.77 -35.49
CA SER A 48 -9.57 2.79 -35.81
C SER A 48 -9.24 2.74 -37.32
N GLY A 49 -8.99 3.91 -37.93
CA GLY A 49 -8.55 4.05 -39.32
C GLY A 49 -7.03 3.99 -39.52
N SER A 50 -6.25 4.07 -38.44
CA SER A 50 -4.78 3.96 -38.45
C SER A 50 -4.33 2.93 -37.42
N GLN A 51 -3.57 1.93 -37.87
CA GLN A 51 -3.06 0.80 -37.09
C GLN A 51 -1.98 1.21 -36.06
N GLU A 52 -2.31 2.04 -35.09
CA GLU A 52 -1.62 2.05 -33.81
C GLU A 52 -2.67 1.76 -32.74
N GLN A 53 -2.69 0.52 -32.25
CA GLN A 53 -3.47 0.16 -31.07
C GLN A 53 -2.96 1.03 -29.93
N THR A 54 -3.75 2.01 -29.50
CA THR A 54 -3.44 2.79 -28.30
C THR A 54 -3.31 1.80 -27.14
N PRO A 55 -2.20 1.81 -26.38
CA PRO A 55 -2.04 0.91 -25.24
C PRO A 55 -3.25 1.03 -24.29
N THR A 56 -3.75 -0.09 -23.76
CA THR A 56 -4.95 -0.10 -22.92
C THR A 56 -4.84 0.87 -21.74
N VAL A 57 -3.68 0.94 -21.07
CA VAL A 57 -3.41 1.90 -19.99
C VAL A 57 -3.57 3.36 -20.45
N THR A 58 -3.12 3.69 -21.65
CA THR A 58 -3.30 5.02 -22.24
C THR A 58 -4.78 5.30 -22.47
N ARG A 59 -5.56 4.31 -22.94
CA ARG A 59 -7.01 4.50 -23.13
C ARG A 59 -7.75 4.71 -21.81
N ARG A 60 -7.43 3.94 -20.77
CA ARG A 60 -8.03 4.12 -19.43
C ARG A 60 -7.78 5.52 -18.87
N ARG A 61 -6.54 5.99 -18.96
CA ARG A 61 -6.15 7.36 -18.58
C ARG A 61 -6.93 8.43 -19.34
N GLN A 62 -7.07 8.28 -20.66
CA GLN A 62 -7.88 9.19 -21.48
C GLN A 62 -9.34 9.23 -21.03
N LEU A 63 -9.96 8.08 -20.74
CA LEU A 63 -11.34 8.01 -20.27
C LEU A 63 -11.52 8.73 -18.91
N VAL A 64 -10.54 8.60 -18.01
CA VAL A 64 -10.53 9.34 -16.74
C VAL A 64 -10.45 10.85 -16.97
N GLU A 65 -9.55 11.33 -17.85
CA GLU A 65 -9.46 12.76 -18.19
C GLU A 65 -10.73 13.28 -18.88
N GLU A 66 -11.25 12.53 -19.84
CA GLU A 66 -12.47 12.84 -20.57
C GLU A 66 -13.64 13.03 -19.58
N TRP A 67 -13.85 12.09 -18.66
CA TRP A 67 -14.91 12.19 -17.65
C TRP A 67 -14.67 13.32 -16.65
N ALA A 68 -13.45 13.48 -16.15
CA ALA A 68 -13.10 14.53 -15.18
C ALA A 68 -13.29 15.95 -15.75
N THR A 69 -13.04 16.14 -17.05
CA THR A 69 -13.15 17.45 -17.73
C THR A 69 -14.50 17.68 -18.41
N MET A 70 -15.32 16.64 -18.52
CA MET A 70 -16.67 16.71 -19.08
C MET A 70 -17.55 17.68 -18.30
N SER A 71 -18.43 18.40 -19.02
CA SER A 71 -19.42 19.27 -18.39
C SER A 71 -20.40 18.47 -17.54
N GLN A 72 -20.90 19.11 -16.47
CA GLN A 72 -21.87 18.47 -15.58
C GLN A 72 -23.13 18.04 -16.36
N ASP A 73 -23.67 18.89 -17.24
CA ASP A 73 -24.86 18.55 -18.06
C ASP A 73 -24.68 17.26 -18.88
N THR A 74 -23.48 16.99 -19.39
CA THR A 74 -23.21 15.75 -20.13
C THR A 74 -23.08 14.56 -19.19
N ARG A 75 -22.41 14.71 -18.04
CA ARG A 75 -22.34 13.65 -17.02
C ARG A 75 -23.72 13.31 -16.47
N ASP A 76 -24.57 14.32 -16.23
CA ASP A 76 -25.96 14.14 -15.80
C ASP A 76 -26.77 13.37 -16.85
N SER A 77 -26.55 13.63 -18.14
CA SER A 77 -27.21 12.87 -19.21
C SER A 77 -26.82 11.38 -19.22
N TYR A 78 -25.56 11.05 -18.92
CA TYR A 78 -25.13 9.66 -18.70
C TYR A 78 -25.79 9.08 -17.44
N GLN A 79 -25.79 9.85 -16.35
CA GLN A 79 -26.33 9.46 -15.05
C GLN A 79 -27.84 9.13 -15.12
N GLU A 80 -28.64 9.96 -15.77
CA GLU A 80 -30.11 9.79 -15.86
C GLU A 80 -30.53 8.52 -16.62
N ARG A 81 -29.75 8.13 -17.64
CA ARG A 81 -30.09 7.00 -18.52
C ARG A 81 -29.37 5.70 -18.17
N ALA A 82 -28.36 5.77 -17.29
CA ALA A 82 -27.59 4.60 -16.89
C ALA A 82 -28.44 3.63 -16.07
N PRO A 83 -28.39 2.32 -16.38
CA PRO A 83 -28.96 1.32 -15.50
C PRO A 83 -28.13 1.23 -14.23
N LEU A 84 -28.77 0.95 -13.10
CA LEU A 84 -28.06 0.55 -11.89
C LEU A 84 -27.41 -0.82 -12.14
N ARG A 85 -26.13 -0.96 -11.79
CA ARG A 85 -25.38 -2.21 -11.92
C ARG A 85 -25.17 -2.82 -10.54
N ALA A 86 -24.83 -4.11 -10.50
CA ALA A 86 -24.73 -4.89 -9.26
C ALA A 86 -23.47 -4.63 -8.42
N SER A 87 -22.60 -3.73 -8.89
CA SER A 87 -21.37 -3.35 -8.19
C SER A 87 -20.85 -2.03 -8.74
N CYS A 88 -20.31 -1.19 -7.87
CA CYS A 88 -19.57 0.02 -8.22
C CYS A 88 -18.31 -0.27 -9.06
N GLY A 89 -17.73 -1.47 -8.94
CA GLY A 89 -16.53 -1.89 -9.67
C GLY A 89 -16.75 -2.46 -11.06
N TRP A 90 -17.97 -2.37 -11.63
CA TRP A 90 -18.20 -2.86 -12.99
C TRP A 90 -17.53 -1.97 -14.06
N PHE A 91 -16.84 -2.60 -15.01
CA PHE A 91 -16.29 -1.96 -16.21
C PHE A 91 -16.20 -2.96 -17.39
N PRO A 92 -16.07 -2.50 -18.65
CA PRO A 92 -15.87 -3.35 -19.82
C PRO A 92 -14.56 -4.15 -19.78
N ALA A 93 -14.60 -5.44 -20.12
CA ALA A 93 -13.45 -6.34 -20.00
C ALA A 93 -12.21 -5.91 -20.81
N GLU A 94 -12.40 -5.16 -21.90
CA GLU A 94 -11.34 -4.60 -22.73
C GLU A 94 -10.49 -3.54 -22.00
N LEU A 95 -11.03 -2.99 -20.91
CA LEU A 95 -10.37 -2.01 -20.03
C LEU A 95 -9.78 -2.66 -18.77
N ALA A 96 -9.66 -4.00 -18.72
CA ALA A 96 -9.00 -4.66 -17.60
C ALA A 96 -7.50 -4.31 -17.56
N ALA A 97 -7.00 -4.09 -16.35
CA ALA A 97 -5.58 -4.00 -16.07
C ALA A 97 -4.89 -5.36 -16.29
N ASN A 98 -3.58 -5.34 -16.51
CA ASN A 98 -2.74 -6.53 -16.42
C ASN A 98 -1.65 -6.32 -15.36
N GLU A 99 -0.94 -7.40 -14.98
CA GLU A 99 0.08 -7.40 -13.94
C GLU A 99 1.16 -6.31 -14.10
N LYS A 100 1.45 -5.86 -15.32
CA LYS A 100 2.43 -4.79 -15.56
C LYS A 100 1.92 -3.41 -15.14
N ASN A 101 0.59 -3.23 -15.08
CA ASN A 101 -0.02 -1.95 -14.73
C ASN A 101 -0.07 -1.74 -13.22
N HIS A 102 -0.10 -2.81 -12.44
CA HIS A 102 -0.15 -2.70 -10.99
C HIS A 102 1.21 -2.23 -10.44
N HIS A 103 1.13 -1.30 -9.49
CA HIS A 103 2.24 -1.09 -8.58
C HIS A 103 2.49 -2.38 -7.77
N PRO A 104 3.74 -2.67 -7.38
CA PRO A 104 4.01 -3.85 -6.57
C PRO A 104 3.17 -3.81 -5.30
N ASP A 105 2.33 -4.82 -5.15
CA ASP A 105 1.46 -4.99 -3.98
C ASP A 105 2.21 -5.74 -2.90
N ALA A 106 2.07 -5.28 -1.65
CA ALA A 106 2.71 -5.90 -0.50
C ALA A 106 2.00 -5.55 0.80
N GLU A 107 2.14 -6.43 1.79
CA GLU A 107 1.53 -6.27 3.12
C GLU A 107 2.01 -5.00 3.84
N CYS A 108 3.27 -4.61 3.63
CA CYS A 108 3.85 -3.39 4.18
C CYS A 108 4.57 -2.53 3.13
N SER A 109 4.19 -1.26 3.03
CA SER A 109 4.74 -0.32 2.06
C SER A 109 5.65 0.73 2.72
N LEU A 110 6.92 0.81 2.28
CA LEU A 110 7.83 1.89 2.66
C LEU A 110 7.51 3.16 1.86
N ILE A 111 7.13 4.24 2.55
CA ILE A 111 6.81 5.55 1.99
C ILE A 111 7.71 6.61 2.63
N ILE A 112 8.85 6.88 1.98
CA ILE A 112 9.79 7.94 2.38
C ILE A 112 10.29 8.72 1.16
N PRO A 113 10.81 9.94 1.33
CA PRO A 113 11.40 10.70 0.24
C PRO A 113 12.55 9.93 -0.45
N GLU A 114 12.58 9.98 -1.78
CA GLU A 114 13.68 9.42 -2.59
C GLU A 114 14.74 10.50 -2.92
N PRO A 115 16.02 10.11 -3.09
CA PRO A 115 16.57 8.76 -2.91
C PRO A 115 16.66 8.38 -1.42
N ILE A 116 16.49 7.09 -1.13
CA ILE A 116 16.62 6.55 0.22
C ILE A 116 18.06 6.78 0.72
N SER A 117 18.19 7.43 1.88
CA SER A 117 19.50 7.68 2.47
C SER A 117 20.14 6.36 2.96
N PRO A 118 21.48 6.26 3.03
CA PRO A 118 22.17 5.10 3.59
C PRO A 118 21.68 4.74 5.00
N ARG A 119 21.37 5.76 5.83
CA ARG A 119 20.76 5.58 7.15
C ARG A 119 19.38 4.93 7.04
N ASN A 120 18.48 5.49 6.23
CA ASN A 120 17.13 4.96 6.08
C ASN A 120 17.12 3.55 5.50
N TRP A 121 18.07 3.22 4.61
CA TRP A 121 18.24 1.85 4.11
C TRP A 121 18.61 0.87 5.23
N ALA A 122 19.55 1.25 6.10
CA ALA A 122 19.92 0.44 7.26
C ALA A 122 18.74 0.24 8.23
N LEU A 123 18.00 1.31 8.54
CA LEU A 123 16.83 1.24 9.41
C LEU A 123 15.71 0.40 8.79
N TRP A 124 15.46 0.55 7.49
CA TRP A 124 14.48 -0.25 6.77
C TRP A 124 14.85 -1.73 6.77
N THR A 125 16.13 -2.07 6.65
CA THR A 125 16.63 -3.45 6.74
C THR A 125 16.26 -4.07 8.09
N LYS A 126 16.39 -3.32 9.19
CA LYS A 126 15.98 -3.79 10.53
C LYS A 126 14.47 -3.98 10.63
N ILE A 127 13.68 -3.04 10.13
CA ILE A 127 12.22 -3.20 10.09
C ILE A 127 11.83 -4.47 9.33
N ARG A 128 12.45 -4.73 8.16
CA ARG A 128 12.23 -5.97 7.42
C ARG A 128 12.56 -7.21 8.25
N ILE A 129 13.68 -7.24 8.98
CA ILE A 129 14.02 -8.36 9.89
C ILE A 129 12.96 -8.53 10.98
N LEU A 130 12.44 -7.45 11.56
CA LEU A 130 11.38 -7.51 12.58
C LEU A 130 10.04 -8.03 12.03
N LEU A 131 9.86 -8.07 10.70
CA LEU A 131 8.69 -8.62 10.02
C LEU A 131 8.80 -10.13 9.74
N TYR A 132 9.83 -10.79 10.26
CA TYR A 132 9.99 -12.24 10.25
C TYR A 132 9.56 -12.89 11.58
N ASN A 133 9.24 -14.18 11.53
CA ASN A 133 8.97 -14.98 12.72
C ASN A 133 10.27 -15.21 13.51
N HIS A 134 10.27 -14.83 14.78
CA HIS A 134 11.37 -15.07 15.73
C HIS A 134 10.92 -16.01 16.87
N ASP A 135 9.91 -16.85 16.63
CA ASP A 135 9.34 -17.79 17.60
C ASP A 135 9.92 -19.21 17.48
N GLY A 136 10.65 -19.50 16.41
CA GLY A 136 11.26 -20.81 16.14
C GLY A 136 10.25 -21.92 15.78
N GLU A 137 8.97 -21.58 15.67
CA GLU A 137 7.89 -22.51 15.29
C GLU A 137 7.58 -22.37 13.80
N GLU A 138 7.47 -21.13 13.33
CA GLU A 138 7.23 -20.80 11.92
C GLU A 138 8.48 -20.18 11.30
N HIS A 139 8.78 -20.57 10.06
CA HIS A 139 9.86 -19.97 9.28
C HIS A 139 9.27 -18.98 8.27
N GLY A 140 9.97 -17.86 8.07
CA GLY A 140 9.60 -16.85 7.09
C GLY A 140 8.88 -15.66 7.70
N THR A 141 8.17 -14.91 6.86
CA THR A 141 7.55 -13.63 7.25
C THR A 141 6.30 -13.81 8.12
N LEU A 142 5.97 -12.78 8.92
CA LEU A 142 4.82 -12.77 9.83
C LEU A 142 3.46 -12.93 9.12
N TRP A 143 3.39 -12.71 7.80
CA TRP A 143 2.15 -12.80 7.02
C TRP A 143 1.94 -14.15 6.32
N GLY A 144 2.90 -15.08 6.39
CA GLY A 144 2.73 -16.46 5.92
C GLY A 144 2.58 -16.61 4.40
N GLY A 145 3.02 -15.63 3.60
CA GLY A 145 3.01 -15.71 2.13
C GLY A 145 4.22 -16.44 1.56
N SER A 146 4.02 -17.16 0.46
CA SER A 146 5.09 -17.65 -0.43
C SER A 146 5.44 -16.53 -1.43
N GLY A 147 6.66 -16.00 -1.39
CA GLY A 147 7.13 -14.91 -2.25
C GLY A 147 7.64 -13.66 -1.50
N ASP A 148 8.55 -12.92 -2.15
CA ASP A 148 9.11 -11.60 -1.80
C ASP A 148 8.08 -10.44 -1.74
N THR A 149 6.78 -10.75 -1.59
CA THR A 149 5.67 -9.79 -1.69
C THR A 149 5.23 -9.23 -0.34
N THR A 150 6.02 -9.41 0.74
CA THR A 150 5.61 -8.89 2.06
C THR A 150 5.92 -7.43 2.27
N THR A 151 6.94 -6.92 1.58
CA THR A 151 7.32 -5.51 1.67
C THR A 151 7.57 -4.89 0.31
N THR A 152 7.17 -3.64 0.12
CA THR A 152 7.43 -2.88 -1.11
C THR A 152 7.97 -1.49 -0.80
N ILE A 153 8.67 -0.89 -1.77
CA ILE A 153 9.10 0.51 -1.71
C ILE A 153 8.24 1.31 -2.69
N CYS A 154 7.46 2.24 -2.16
CA CYS A 154 6.64 3.14 -2.97
C CYS A 154 7.51 4.17 -3.68
N ARG A 155 7.78 3.93 -4.96
CA ARG A 155 8.53 4.87 -5.80
C ARG A 155 7.59 5.89 -6.40
N HIS A 156 7.96 7.16 -6.33
CA HIS A 156 7.16 8.24 -6.94
C HIS A 156 7.27 8.21 -8.46
N ASN A 157 6.29 8.80 -9.13
CA ASN A 157 6.37 9.06 -10.56
C ASN A 157 7.48 10.09 -10.82
N PRO A 158 8.58 9.74 -11.51
CA PRO A 158 9.71 10.65 -11.70
C PRO A 158 9.39 11.82 -12.64
N ALA A 159 8.23 11.76 -13.33
CA ALA A 159 7.73 12.86 -14.15
C ALA A 159 6.70 13.74 -13.41
N GLY A 160 6.23 13.32 -12.24
CA GLY A 160 5.22 14.02 -11.44
C GLY A 160 5.85 14.96 -10.40
N PRO A 161 5.10 15.97 -9.92
CA PRO A 161 5.62 16.98 -9.00
C PRO A 161 5.68 16.53 -7.54
N ASN A 162 5.03 15.41 -7.17
CA ASN A 162 4.75 15.08 -5.77
C ASN A 162 5.36 13.73 -5.35
N PRO A 163 5.96 13.65 -4.14
CA PRO A 163 6.31 12.37 -3.53
C PRO A 163 5.04 11.58 -3.17
N VAL A 164 5.17 10.26 -3.06
CA VAL A 164 4.11 9.41 -2.51
C VAL A 164 3.99 9.71 -1.02
N THR A 165 2.76 9.84 -0.53
CA THR A 165 2.42 9.99 0.88
C THR A 165 1.39 8.93 1.24
N ILE A 166 1.19 8.66 2.53
CA ILE A 166 0.15 7.70 2.98
C ILE A 166 -1.24 8.17 2.51
N ASP A 167 -1.59 9.45 2.70
CA ASP A 167 -2.86 10.02 2.21
C ASP A 167 -3.01 9.93 0.68
N GLY A 168 -1.89 9.99 -0.05
CA GLY A 168 -1.86 9.87 -1.51
C GLY A 168 -1.71 8.44 -2.02
N TYR A 169 -1.68 7.43 -1.14
CA TYR A 169 -1.31 6.06 -1.50
C TYR A 169 -2.28 5.44 -2.51
N ASN A 170 -3.60 5.50 -2.27
CA ASN A 170 -4.59 4.94 -3.19
C ASN A 170 -4.56 5.66 -4.55
N PHE A 171 -4.27 6.96 -4.55
CA PHE A 171 -4.11 7.73 -5.78
C PHE A 171 -2.88 7.28 -6.58
N TRP A 172 -1.75 7.06 -5.89
CA TRP A 172 -0.56 6.49 -6.50
C TRP A 172 -0.78 5.05 -6.99
N SER A 173 -1.39 4.19 -6.17
CA SER A 173 -1.55 2.77 -6.45
C SER A 173 -2.52 2.48 -7.59
N TYR A 174 -3.65 3.22 -7.63
CA TYR A 174 -4.76 2.90 -8.54
C TYR A 174 -4.99 3.94 -9.63
N VAL A 175 -4.69 5.23 -9.39
CA VAL A 175 -4.99 6.29 -10.38
C VAL A 175 -3.85 6.49 -11.38
N GLU A 176 -2.58 6.33 -10.98
CA GLU A 176 -1.43 6.43 -11.90
C GLU A 176 -1.60 5.54 -13.14
N ALA A 177 -2.10 4.30 -12.96
CA ALA A 177 -2.37 3.35 -14.03
C ALA A 177 -3.86 3.20 -14.40
N ALA A 178 -4.76 4.00 -13.79
CA ALA A 178 -6.20 3.94 -13.98
C ALA A 178 -6.78 2.52 -13.83
N ILE A 179 -6.53 1.88 -12.68
CA ILE A 179 -6.94 0.51 -12.32
C ILE A 179 -8.42 0.47 -11.93
N PHE A 180 -9.30 0.26 -12.91
CA PHE A 180 -10.76 0.28 -12.70
C PHE A 180 -11.26 -0.85 -11.80
N GLU A 181 -10.45 -1.89 -11.58
CA GLU A 181 -10.63 -2.92 -10.57
C GLU A 181 -10.62 -2.38 -9.13
N ASN A 182 -10.07 -1.19 -8.89
CA ASN A 182 -9.99 -0.58 -7.56
C ASN A 182 -10.53 0.85 -7.51
N MET A 183 -10.73 1.50 -8.65
CA MET A 183 -11.25 2.87 -8.73
C MET A 183 -12.49 3.00 -9.64
N ALA A 184 -13.33 3.99 -9.33
CA ALA A 184 -14.43 4.45 -10.16
C ALA A 184 -14.49 5.99 -10.13
N MET A 185 -15.36 6.58 -10.97
CA MET A 185 -15.59 8.03 -10.95
C MET A 185 -17.05 8.35 -10.67
N THR A 186 -17.26 9.40 -9.88
CA THR A 186 -18.57 9.89 -9.46
C THR A 186 -19.28 10.64 -10.59
N SER A 187 -20.57 10.91 -10.42
CA SER A 187 -21.37 11.76 -11.31
C SER A 187 -20.80 13.19 -11.40
N THR A 188 -20.02 13.61 -10.39
CA THR A 188 -19.33 14.91 -10.32
C THR A 188 -17.93 14.93 -10.96
N GLY A 189 -17.47 13.80 -11.53
CA GLY A 189 -16.19 13.72 -12.23
C GLY A 189 -14.98 13.56 -11.30
N THR A 190 -15.18 13.09 -10.08
CA THR A 190 -14.11 12.84 -9.10
C THR A 190 -13.90 11.36 -8.87
N VAL A 191 -12.72 10.97 -8.40
CA VAL A 191 -12.35 9.58 -8.14
C VAL A 191 -12.89 9.11 -6.79
N ILE A 192 -13.39 7.87 -6.75
CA ILE A 192 -13.57 7.07 -5.53
C ILE A 192 -12.91 5.70 -5.74
N PHE A 193 -12.61 5.03 -4.64
CA PHE A 193 -12.08 3.67 -4.59
C PHE A 193 -13.19 2.74 -4.13
N HIS A 194 -13.30 1.53 -4.70
CA HIS A 194 -14.34 0.56 -4.31
C HIS A 194 -13.79 -0.73 -3.70
N CYS A 195 -12.47 -0.84 -3.66
CA CYS A 195 -11.73 -1.80 -2.87
C CYS A 195 -10.78 -1.01 -1.98
N TRP A 196 -11.31 -0.41 -0.92
CA TRP A 196 -10.52 0.28 0.09
C TRP A 196 -10.14 -0.71 1.18
N TYR A 197 -8.85 -0.91 1.34
CA TYR A 197 -8.30 -1.84 2.32
C TYR A 197 -7.56 -1.09 3.41
N SER A 198 -7.37 -1.76 4.53
CA SER A 198 -6.39 -1.32 5.50
C SER A 198 -5.01 -1.82 5.06
N ALA A 199 -3.96 -1.03 5.31
CA ALA A 199 -2.61 -1.39 4.91
C ALA A 199 -1.58 -0.95 5.95
N PHE A 200 -0.47 -1.68 6.02
CA PHE A 200 0.67 -1.30 6.84
C PHE A 200 1.65 -0.44 6.04
N PHE A 201 2.17 0.60 6.70
CA PHE A 201 3.13 1.52 6.12
C PHE A 201 4.34 1.68 7.04
N ALA A 202 5.49 1.89 6.42
CA ALA A 202 6.68 2.40 7.08
C ALA A 202 6.97 3.80 6.53
N ASP A 203 6.88 4.81 7.37
CA ASP A 203 7.27 6.19 7.04
C ASP A 203 8.58 6.55 7.75
N GLN A 204 8.97 7.83 7.69
CA GLN A 204 10.19 8.29 8.36
C GLN A 204 10.14 8.06 9.88
N GLU A 205 8.98 8.26 10.51
CA GLU A 205 8.81 8.03 11.94
C GLU A 205 8.89 6.54 12.28
N THR A 206 8.41 5.65 11.42
CA THR A 206 8.63 4.21 11.55
C THR A 206 10.11 3.87 11.57
N LEU A 207 10.89 4.44 10.64
CA LEU A 207 12.33 4.16 10.60
C LEU A 207 13.05 4.64 11.86
N ASP A 208 12.59 5.74 12.46
CA ASP A 208 13.19 6.31 13.65
C ASP A 208 12.72 5.62 14.96
N THR A 209 11.50 5.10 15.00
CA THR A 209 10.88 4.56 16.24
C THR A 209 10.68 3.05 16.26
N GLY A 210 10.76 2.39 15.11
CA GLY A 210 10.44 0.97 14.98
C GLY A 210 8.97 0.64 14.83
N LEU A 211 8.05 1.63 14.88
CA LEU A 211 6.61 1.40 14.87
C LEU A 211 6.00 1.67 13.48
N LEU A 212 5.39 0.65 12.88
CA LEU A 212 4.64 0.75 11.61
C LEU A 212 3.39 1.60 11.80
N VAL A 213 2.85 2.15 10.72
CA VAL A 213 1.49 2.72 10.70
C VAL A 213 0.54 1.69 10.09
N LEU A 214 -0.55 1.36 10.76
CA LEU A 214 -1.72 0.78 10.12
C LEU A 214 -2.70 1.90 9.83
N CYS A 215 -3.16 1.98 8.58
CA CYS A 215 -4.22 2.90 8.18
C CYS A 215 -5.42 2.13 7.68
N GLU A 216 -6.61 2.64 7.99
CA GLU A 216 -7.84 2.34 7.27
C GLU A 216 -8.20 3.53 6.39
N PHE A 217 -8.60 3.26 5.15
CA PHE A 217 -8.96 4.28 4.18
C PHE A 217 -10.46 4.30 3.95
N GLU A 218 -10.99 5.49 3.73
CA GLU A 218 -12.31 5.72 3.17
C GLU A 218 -12.31 5.55 1.65
N ASN A 219 -13.50 5.43 1.07
CA ASN A 219 -13.66 5.31 -0.38
C ASN A 219 -13.30 6.58 -1.18
N ASN A 220 -13.07 7.72 -0.55
CA ASN A 220 -12.46 8.88 -1.21
C ASN A 220 -10.92 8.90 -1.11
N GLY A 221 -10.32 7.88 -0.49
CA GLY A 221 -8.88 7.76 -0.27
C GLY A 221 -8.34 8.51 0.94
N SER A 222 -9.18 9.19 1.71
CA SER A 222 -8.76 9.77 3.00
C SER A 222 -8.58 8.70 4.06
N ILE A 223 -7.73 8.96 5.06
CA ILE A 223 -7.54 8.04 6.20
C ILE A 223 -8.70 8.24 7.19
N SER A 224 -9.45 7.16 7.48
CA SER A 224 -10.50 7.17 8.50
C SER A 224 -9.94 6.96 9.90
N SER A 225 -8.97 6.06 10.03
CA SER A 225 -8.32 5.68 11.27
C SER A 225 -6.87 5.30 11.01
N SER A 226 -5.98 5.65 11.94
CA SER A 226 -4.58 5.18 11.89
C SER A 226 -4.01 4.96 13.27
N GLY A 227 -3.04 4.03 13.36
CA GLY A 227 -2.42 3.64 14.61
C GLY A 227 -0.98 3.18 14.41
N ARG A 228 -0.11 3.45 15.40
CA ARG A 228 1.29 2.98 15.41
C ARG A 228 1.36 1.61 16.07
N ILE A 229 2.04 0.67 15.44
CA ILE A 229 2.06 -0.73 15.87
C ILE A 229 3.46 -1.30 15.79
N CYS A 230 3.82 -2.14 16.75
CA CYS A 230 5.06 -2.90 16.68
C CYS A 230 5.00 -3.93 15.54
N PRO A 231 6.07 -4.07 14.72
CA PRO A 231 6.16 -5.06 13.65
C PRO A 231 5.80 -6.48 14.09
N VAL A 232 6.19 -6.90 15.30
CA VAL A 232 5.96 -8.27 15.78
C VAL A 232 4.48 -8.63 15.96
N PHE A 233 3.57 -7.65 16.02
CA PHE A 233 2.13 -7.87 16.15
C PHE A 233 1.39 -7.91 14.81
N THR A 234 2.07 -7.67 13.68
CA THR A 234 1.40 -7.62 12.37
C THR A 234 0.76 -8.95 12.00
N LYS A 235 1.33 -10.09 12.43
CA LYS A 235 0.76 -11.42 12.23
C LYS A 235 -0.65 -11.54 12.83
N ASP A 236 -0.79 -11.22 14.11
CA ASP A 236 -2.07 -11.33 14.81
C ASP A 236 -3.09 -10.34 14.25
N ILE A 237 -2.67 -9.11 13.99
CA ILE A 237 -3.53 -8.07 13.41
C ILE A 237 -4.00 -8.49 12.01
N ASN A 238 -3.10 -9.02 11.18
CA ASN A 238 -3.47 -9.54 9.87
C ASN A 238 -4.44 -10.73 9.97
N ASN A 239 -4.23 -11.65 10.90
CA ASN A 239 -5.14 -12.76 11.16
C ASN A 239 -6.53 -12.26 11.59
N PHE A 240 -6.62 -11.19 12.37
CA PHE A 240 -7.89 -10.56 12.69
C PHE A 240 -8.55 -9.89 11.49
N MET A 241 -7.79 -9.14 10.69
CA MET A 241 -8.32 -8.42 9.53
C MET A 241 -8.75 -9.38 8.42
N VAL A 242 -7.82 -10.20 7.93
CA VAL A 242 -8.04 -11.09 6.78
C VAL A 242 -8.73 -12.38 7.20
N GLY A 243 -8.29 -13.00 8.30
CA GLY A 243 -8.82 -14.29 8.74
C GLY A 243 -10.20 -14.21 9.38
N LEU A 244 -10.49 -13.14 10.11
CA LEU A 244 -11.76 -12.95 10.84
C LEU A 244 -12.61 -11.80 10.31
N GLY A 245 -12.16 -11.06 9.29
CA GLY A 245 -12.91 -9.97 8.68
C GLY A 245 -13.12 -8.77 9.60
N LYS A 246 -12.26 -8.57 10.62
CA LYS A 246 -12.37 -7.41 11.50
C LYS A 246 -11.87 -6.14 10.79
N PRO A 247 -12.60 -5.02 10.86
CA PRO A 247 -12.13 -3.78 10.28
C PRO A 247 -10.98 -3.20 11.11
N ALA A 248 -10.06 -2.49 10.47
CA ALA A 248 -8.85 -2.02 11.15
C ALA A 248 -9.14 -0.96 12.22
N HIS A 249 -10.10 -0.05 12.04
CA HIS A 249 -10.49 0.91 13.08
C HIS A 249 -10.84 0.21 14.39
N SER A 250 -11.48 -0.97 14.35
CA SER A 250 -11.82 -1.71 15.58
C SER A 250 -10.60 -2.26 16.32
N LEU A 251 -9.51 -2.54 15.58
CA LEU A 251 -8.23 -2.96 16.14
C LEU A 251 -7.43 -1.75 16.63
N ILE A 252 -7.58 -0.61 15.95
CA ILE A 252 -6.93 0.65 16.30
C ILE A 252 -7.56 1.24 17.58
N GLU A 253 -8.87 1.42 17.62
CA GLU A 253 -9.59 1.98 18.77
C GLU A 253 -9.62 1.07 19.99
N GLY A 254 -9.43 -0.24 19.78
CA GLY A 254 -9.43 -1.24 20.85
C GLY A 254 -8.16 -1.23 21.72
N ASP A 255 -7.12 -0.46 21.34
CA ASP A 255 -5.84 -0.26 22.04
C ASP A 255 -5.03 -1.52 22.40
N MET A 256 -5.46 -2.72 21.99
CA MET A 256 -4.81 -3.99 22.38
C MET A 256 -3.39 -4.16 21.82
N TRP A 257 -2.95 -3.31 20.88
CA TRP A 257 -1.68 -3.47 20.14
C TRP A 257 -0.98 -2.13 19.82
N ILE A 258 -1.54 -1.00 20.26
CA ILE A 258 -1.07 0.36 19.96
C ILE A 258 -0.43 1.03 21.19
N SER A 259 -0.63 0.45 22.37
CA SER A 259 -0.15 1.08 23.59
C SER A 259 1.39 1.09 23.63
N GLY A 260 1.97 2.28 23.79
CA GLY A 260 3.42 2.45 23.97
C GLY A 260 3.96 1.82 25.26
N GLU A 261 3.09 1.24 26.10
CA GLU A 261 3.46 0.46 27.28
C GLU A 261 3.80 -1.00 26.93
N GLU A 262 3.17 -1.58 25.90
CA GLU A 262 3.33 -2.99 25.51
C GLU A 262 4.47 -3.19 24.50
N ALA A 263 4.75 -2.18 23.67
CA ALA A 263 5.90 -2.14 22.78
C ALA A 263 6.38 -0.68 22.61
N PRO A 264 7.25 -0.18 23.52
CA PRO A 264 7.70 1.20 23.46
C PRO A 264 8.48 1.47 22.17
N PRO A 265 8.37 2.68 21.59
CA PRO A 265 9.20 3.08 20.47
C PRO A 265 10.68 2.93 20.85
N GLY A 266 11.44 2.28 19.98
CA GLY A 266 12.84 1.97 20.18
C GLY A 266 13.74 2.82 19.30
N ASP A 267 14.97 3.05 19.75
CA ASP A 267 16.02 3.57 18.89
C ASP A 267 16.46 2.47 17.90
N MET A 268 16.01 2.60 16.65
CA MET A 268 16.31 1.66 15.58
C MET A 268 17.79 1.70 15.14
N GLU A 269 18.61 2.64 15.63
CA GLU A 269 20.05 2.64 15.38
C GLU A 269 20.79 1.59 16.23
N ARG A 270 20.18 1.08 17.31
CA ARG A 270 20.76 0.01 18.16
C ARG A 270 20.86 -1.31 17.40
N PRO A 271 21.84 -2.19 17.72
CA PRO A 271 21.95 -3.51 17.11
C PRO A 271 20.63 -4.30 17.19
N ILE A 272 20.27 -5.06 16.14
CA ILE A 272 18.96 -5.72 16.04
C ILE A 272 18.67 -6.65 17.22
N LEU A 273 19.69 -7.35 17.74
CA LEU A 273 19.53 -8.22 18.90
C LEU A 273 19.24 -7.45 20.21
N GLU A 274 19.72 -6.21 20.33
CA GLU A 274 19.36 -5.34 21.46
C GLU A 274 17.93 -4.83 21.35
N ILE A 275 17.45 -4.57 20.13
CA ILE A 275 16.06 -4.19 19.87
C ILE A 275 15.14 -5.35 20.27
N LEU A 276 15.41 -6.57 19.79
CA LEU A 276 14.65 -7.77 20.15
C LEU A 276 14.70 -8.05 21.66
N SER A 277 15.84 -7.84 22.31
CA SER A 277 15.95 -7.97 23.78
C SER A 277 15.04 -6.98 24.50
N THR A 278 14.99 -5.73 24.03
CA THR A 278 14.12 -4.69 24.60
C THR A 278 12.63 -5.05 24.40
N LEU A 279 12.27 -5.63 23.25
CA LEU A 279 10.92 -6.13 23.00
C LEU A 279 10.59 -7.32 23.91
N ALA A 280 11.54 -8.24 24.13
CA ALA A 280 11.33 -9.38 25.03
C ALA A 280 11.10 -8.95 26.49
N GLU A 281 11.73 -7.86 26.93
CA GLU A 281 11.52 -7.27 28.26
C GLU A 281 10.09 -6.75 28.47
N SER A 282 9.35 -6.43 27.39
CA SER A 282 7.95 -5.99 27.50
C SER A 282 6.98 -7.14 27.84
N GLY A 283 7.39 -8.39 27.64
CA GLY A 283 6.60 -9.58 27.95
C GLY A 283 5.59 -9.99 26.88
N PHE A 284 5.50 -9.24 25.77
CA PHE A 284 4.62 -9.53 24.63
C PHE A 284 5.33 -10.19 23.45
N PHE A 285 6.67 -10.11 23.41
CA PHE A 285 7.53 -10.79 22.46
C PHE A 285 8.36 -11.88 23.16
N ASP A 286 8.60 -12.99 22.48
CA ASP A 286 9.31 -14.17 23.02
C ASP A 286 8.77 -14.65 24.39
N PRO A 287 7.48 -14.98 24.53
CA PRO A 287 6.92 -15.45 25.80
C PRO A 287 7.56 -16.75 26.30
N ASN A 288 8.20 -17.51 25.40
CA ASN A 288 8.89 -18.75 25.70
C ASN A 288 10.35 -18.53 26.17
N GLY A 289 10.87 -17.31 26.10
CA GLY A 289 12.21 -16.96 26.54
C GLY A 289 13.33 -17.69 25.77
N ARG A 290 13.17 -17.83 24.44
CA ARG A 290 14.18 -18.38 23.53
C ARG A 290 15.51 -17.65 23.65
N GLY A 291 15.45 -16.32 23.72
CA GLY A 291 16.61 -15.46 23.90
C GLY A 291 17.52 -15.31 22.67
N ALA A 292 18.55 -14.48 22.84
CA ALA A 292 19.33 -13.91 21.75
C ALA A 292 20.06 -14.91 20.84
N GLU A 293 20.48 -16.07 21.34
CA GLU A 293 21.17 -17.07 20.51
C GLU A 293 20.22 -17.69 19.47
N LEU A 294 18.97 -17.93 19.85
CA LEU A 294 17.98 -18.50 18.95
C LEU A 294 17.46 -17.46 17.95
N TRP A 295 17.27 -16.20 18.38
CA TRP A 295 16.98 -15.10 17.44
C TRP A 295 18.12 -14.89 16.44
N ARG A 296 19.38 -15.07 16.86
CA ARG A 296 20.53 -15.01 15.96
C ARG A 296 20.44 -16.09 14.89
N GLU A 297 20.09 -17.32 15.25
CA GLU A 297 19.88 -18.41 14.29
C GLU A 297 18.80 -18.07 13.25
N ASP A 298 17.65 -17.53 13.70
CA ASP A 298 16.56 -17.11 12.83
C ASP A 298 16.99 -15.95 11.89
N ILE A 299 17.64 -14.91 12.42
CA ILE A 299 18.12 -13.78 11.60
C ILE A 299 19.14 -14.27 10.57
N MET A 300 20.01 -15.22 10.91
CA MET A 300 20.98 -15.77 9.96
C MET A 300 20.33 -16.62 8.87
N SER A 301 19.16 -17.20 9.13
CA SER A 301 18.40 -17.90 8.07
C SER A 301 17.71 -16.92 7.13
N TYR A 302 17.13 -15.83 7.65
CA TYR A 302 16.39 -14.83 6.85
C TYR A 302 17.26 -13.78 6.18
N ALA A 303 18.33 -13.34 6.83
CA ALA A 303 19.22 -12.29 6.37
C ALA A 303 20.70 -12.72 6.50
N PRO A 304 21.17 -13.67 5.67
CA PRO A 304 22.52 -14.20 5.77
C PRO A 304 23.60 -13.11 5.70
N GLY A 305 24.54 -13.14 6.65
CA GLY A 305 25.64 -12.17 6.73
C GLY A 305 25.28 -10.80 7.31
N TYR A 306 23.99 -10.50 7.52
CA TYR A 306 23.55 -9.22 8.09
C TYR A 306 24.20 -8.92 9.45
N LEU A 307 24.18 -9.89 10.38
CA LEU A 307 24.71 -9.68 11.73
C LEU A 307 26.22 -9.40 11.75
N GLU A 308 26.99 -10.03 10.85
CA GLU A 308 28.43 -9.76 10.71
C GLU A 308 28.67 -8.34 10.18
N MET A 309 27.86 -7.92 9.20
CA MET A 309 27.90 -6.56 8.67
C MET A 309 27.48 -5.54 9.72
N GLU A 310 26.47 -5.84 10.55
CA GLU A 310 25.98 -4.96 11.61
C GLU A 310 27.04 -4.76 12.70
N GLU A 311 27.70 -5.85 13.11
CA GLU A 311 28.82 -5.78 14.05
C GLU A 311 29.97 -4.94 13.50
N ALA A 312 30.36 -5.16 12.24
CA ALA A 312 31.40 -4.36 11.57
C ALA A 312 30.99 -2.88 11.37
N GLY A 313 29.71 -2.63 11.14
CA GLY A 313 29.09 -1.32 10.93
C GLY A 313 28.71 -0.59 12.22
N CYS A 314 29.09 -1.10 13.39
CA CYS A 314 28.75 -0.51 14.69
C CYS A 314 27.24 -0.32 14.90
N GLY A 315 26.43 -1.30 14.47
CA GLY A 315 24.97 -1.27 14.61
C GLY A 315 24.22 -0.86 13.34
N MET A 316 24.89 -0.41 12.28
CA MET A 316 24.23 0.12 11.08
C MET A 316 24.79 -0.48 9.78
N VAL A 317 23.93 -1.12 9.01
CA VAL A 317 24.27 -1.76 7.72
C VAL A 317 23.65 -1.00 6.56
N VAL A 318 24.42 -0.14 5.91
CA VAL A 318 23.90 0.82 4.93
C VAL A 318 23.76 0.30 3.51
N ASP A 319 24.29 -0.89 3.24
CA ASP A 319 24.43 -1.48 1.91
C ASP A 319 24.07 -2.97 1.89
N TYR A 320 23.31 -3.46 2.88
CA TYR A 320 22.77 -4.82 2.83
C TYR A 320 21.90 -4.97 1.57
N ASP A 321 22.18 -5.98 0.77
CA ASP A 321 21.40 -6.25 -0.45
C ASP A 321 20.07 -6.89 -0.06
N HIS A 322 18.97 -6.20 -0.37
CA HIS A 322 17.62 -6.62 0.00
C HIS A 322 17.14 -7.84 -0.79
N ASP A 323 17.83 -8.19 -1.88
CA ASP A 323 17.62 -9.43 -2.64
C ASP A 323 18.19 -10.67 -1.91
N ASN A 324 18.99 -10.49 -0.85
CA ASN A 324 19.52 -11.58 -0.04
C ASN A 324 18.58 -12.03 1.09
N PHE A 325 17.40 -11.41 1.24
CA PHE A 325 16.42 -11.90 2.21
C PHE A 325 15.86 -13.26 1.75
N MET A 326 15.76 -14.21 2.69
CA MET A 326 15.32 -15.58 2.44
C MET A 326 13.92 -15.81 3.02
N GLU A 327 13.22 -16.81 2.49
CA GLU A 327 11.91 -17.30 2.98
C GLU A 327 12.04 -18.47 3.94
#